data_AF-A0A6C0Q6Q3-F1
#
_entry.id   AF-A0A6C0Q6Q3-F1
#
_cell.length_a   1.000
_cell.length_b   1.000
_cell.length_c   1.000
_cell.angle_alpha   90.00
_cell.angle_beta   90.00
_cell.angle_gamma   90.00
#
_symmetry.space_group_name_H-M   'P 1'
#
loop_
_entity.id
_entity.type
_entity.pdbx_description
1 polymer ?
#
loop_
_entity_poly.entity_id
_entity_poly.type
_entity_poly.pdbx_seq_one_letter_code
_entity_poly.pdbx_strand_id
1 'polypeptide(L)'
;MNWLWWIFVFFMVGGFSWVADTGRSALRTRHERRVERLKLVEGGRLALEESHKPPEPVCGCTHHLAKHDKQGKCHERVEVATAWDENKKPKRYESAQCNCQQYIGPQPLSRIYADDITDLDTAILDTQLKATEPKKPTELRKATELRKASTEPTEATEQPTEPKSGGPRMEKDGD
;
A
#
# COMPACT_ATOMS: atom_id res chain seq x y z
N MET A 1 -29.20 7.43 77.34
CA MET A 1 -29.51 7.22 75.91
C MET A 1 -28.92 8.26 74.94
N ASN A 2 -28.57 9.50 75.33
CA ASN A 2 -28.18 10.54 74.35
C ASN A 2 -26.86 10.31 73.58
N TRP A 3 -25.94 9.48 74.09
CA TRP A 3 -24.63 9.27 73.44
C TRP A 3 -24.75 8.53 72.09
N LEU A 4 -25.59 7.49 72.01
CA LEU A 4 -25.84 6.76 70.76
C LEU A 4 -26.43 7.66 69.67
N TRP A 5 -27.24 8.66 70.04
CA TRP A 5 -27.80 9.62 69.11
C TRP A 5 -26.71 10.53 68.49
N TRP A 6 -25.76 11.00 69.31
CA TRP A 6 -24.61 11.77 68.82
C TRP A 6 -23.68 10.95 67.90
N ILE A 7 -23.43 9.67 68.22
CA ILE A 7 -22.68 8.77 67.34
C ILE A 7 -23.40 8.62 66.00
N PHE A 8 -24.72 8.42 66.01
CA PHE A 8 -25.52 8.29 64.78
C PHE A 8 -25.49 9.55 63.92
N VAL A 9 -25.59 10.74 64.53
CA VAL A 9 -25.48 12.02 63.81
C VAL A 9 -24.10 12.18 63.16
N PHE A 10 -23.00 11.89 63.87
CA PHE A 10 -21.65 11.92 63.28
C PHE A 10 -21.48 10.92 62.13
N PHE A 11 -22.06 9.71 62.25
CA PHE A 11 -21.98 8.69 61.20
C PHE A 11 -22.79 9.06 59.95
N MET A 12 -23.99 9.63 60.13
CA MET A 12 -24.86 10.10 59.05
C MET A 12 -24.30 11.32 58.31
N VAL A 13 -23.74 12.30 59.05
CA VAL A 13 -23.26 13.56 58.45
C VAL A 13 -21.84 13.43 57.89
N GLY A 14 -20.95 12.67 58.54
CA GLY A 14 -19.53 12.60 58.17
C GLY A 14 -19.05 11.31 57.50
N GLY A 15 -19.61 10.15 57.88
CA GLY A 15 -19.00 8.86 57.56
C GLY A 15 -19.21 8.38 56.11
N PHE A 16 -20.44 8.47 55.60
CA PHE A 16 -20.80 7.81 54.35
C PHE A 16 -20.44 8.59 53.07
N SER A 17 -20.43 9.93 53.08
CA SER A 17 -20.13 10.72 51.87
C SER A 17 -18.73 10.41 51.36
N TRP A 18 -17.72 10.48 52.24
CA TRP A 18 -16.31 10.30 51.86
C TRP A 18 -16.01 8.93 51.25
N VAL A 19 -16.67 7.87 51.74
CA VAL A 19 -16.56 6.51 51.18
C VAL A 19 -17.21 6.44 49.78
N ALA A 20 -18.39 7.03 49.60
CA ALA A 20 -19.06 7.09 48.31
C ALA A 20 -18.26 7.91 47.27
N ASP A 21 -17.72 9.06 47.68
CA ASP A 21 -16.92 9.95 46.83
C ASP A 21 -15.60 9.30 46.40
N THR A 22 -14.93 8.58 47.32
CA THR A 22 -13.70 7.83 47.02
C THR A 22 -13.96 6.70 46.01
N GLY A 23 -15.04 5.94 46.18
CA GLY A 23 -15.45 4.90 45.22
C GLY A 23 -15.79 5.47 43.84
N ARG A 24 -16.47 6.63 43.79
CA ARG A 24 -16.84 7.31 42.53
C ARG A 24 -15.61 7.85 41.78
N SER A 25 -14.63 8.38 42.52
CA SER A 25 -13.32 8.80 41.99
C SER A 25 -12.55 7.63 41.35
N ALA A 26 -12.46 6.49 42.04
CA ALA A 26 -11.77 5.30 41.53
C ALA A 26 -12.40 4.76 40.22
N LEU A 27 -13.73 4.72 40.12
CA LEU A 27 -14.41 4.33 38.88
C LEU A 27 -14.20 5.33 37.75
N ARG A 28 -14.20 6.63 38.05
CA ARG A 28 -13.97 7.70 37.07
C ARG A 28 -12.57 7.61 36.44
N THR A 29 -11.52 7.46 37.25
CA THR A 29 -10.15 7.33 36.73
C THR A 29 -9.96 6.05 35.90
N ARG A 30 -10.62 4.94 36.25
CA ARG A 30 -10.65 3.71 35.43
C ARG A 30 -11.36 3.94 34.09
N HIS A 31 -12.46 4.69 34.08
CA HIS A 31 -13.19 5.02 32.86
C HIS A 31 -12.38 5.93 31.94
N GLU A 32 -11.76 6.98 32.48
CA GLU A 32 -10.91 7.92 31.74
C GLU A 32 -9.74 7.19 31.04
N ARG A 33 -9.01 6.32 31.74
CA ARG A 33 -7.97 5.46 31.14
C ARG A 33 -8.51 4.48 30.08
N ARG A 34 -9.76 4.03 30.20
CA ARG A 34 -10.38 3.15 29.19
C ARG A 34 -10.74 3.91 27.92
N VAL A 35 -11.28 5.13 28.06
CA VAL A 35 -11.59 6.02 26.94
C VAL A 35 -10.32 6.44 26.20
N GLU A 36 -9.24 6.76 26.93
CA GLU A 36 -7.93 7.09 26.34
C GLU A 36 -7.40 5.94 25.45
N ARG A 37 -7.43 4.70 25.94
CA ARG A 37 -7.03 3.52 25.14
C ARG A 37 -7.90 3.33 23.89
N LEU A 38 -9.21 3.55 23.99
CA LEU A 38 -10.10 3.46 22.84
C LEU A 38 -9.78 4.53 21.78
N LYS A 39 -9.52 5.78 22.20
CA LYS A 39 -9.11 6.87 21.30
C LYS A 39 -7.80 6.59 20.58
N LEU A 40 -6.83 5.96 21.24
CA LEU A 40 -5.56 5.57 20.60
C LEU A 40 -5.77 4.50 19.51
N VAL A 41 -6.63 3.50 19.78
CA VAL A 41 -6.98 2.47 18.79
C VAL A 41 -7.78 3.06 17.61
N GLU A 42 -8.74 3.93 17.90
CA GLU A 42 -9.56 4.61 16.89
C GLU A 42 -8.71 5.54 16.00
N GLY A 43 -7.82 6.34 16.60
CA GLY A 43 -6.87 7.18 15.87
C GLY A 43 -5.93 6.37 14.98
N GLY A 44 -5.42 5.23 15.46
CA GLY A 44 -4.63 4.30 14.65
C GLY A 44 -5.43 3.73 13.47
N ARG A 45 -6.70 3.35 13.70
CA ARG A 45 -7.58 2.84 12.64
C ARG A 45 -7.87 3.91 11.58
N LEU A 46 -8.12 5.15 11.98
CA LEU A 46 -8.34 6.28 11.06
C LEU A 46 -7.08 6.65 10.26
N ALA A 47 -5.90 6.57 10.88
CA ALA A 47 -4.63 6.79 10.18
C ALA A 47 -4.36 5.72 9.10
N LEU A 48 -4.74 4.46 9.36
CA LEU A 48 -4.73 3.41 8.34
C LEU A 48 -5.80 3.65 7.28
N GLU A 49 -7.03 4.02 7.66
CA GLU A 49 -8.12 4.27 6.71
C GLU A 49 -7.77 5.40 5.70
N GLU A 50 -7.14 6.49 6.16
CA GLU A 50 -6.65 7.55 5.27
C GLU A 50 -5.45 7.11 4.42
N SER A 51 -4.52 6.28 4.93
CA SER A 51 -3.40 5.75 4.12
C SER A 51 -3.85 4.68 3.10
N HIS A 52 -4.98 4.01 3.35
CA HIS A 52 -5.63 3.09 2.41
C HIS A 52 -6.48 3.78 1.34
N LYS A 53 -6.78 5.08 1.51
CA LYS A 53 -7.51 5.88 0.52
C LYS A 53 -6.70 5.96 -0.80
N PRO A 54 -7.30 5.66 -1.96
CA PRO A 54 -6.61 5.84 -3.23
C PRO A 54 -6.36 7.34 -3.48
N PRO A 55 -5.21 7.73 -4.06
CA PRO A 55 -5.00 9.12 -4.46
C PRO A 55 -6.07 9.50 -5.48
N GLU A 56 -6.72 10.65 -5.27
CA GLU A 56 -7.74 11.11 -6.20
C GLU A 56 -7.13 11.43 -7.57
N PRO A 57 -7.78 11.08 -8.69
CA PRO A 57 -7.30 11.39 -10.04
C PRO A 57 -7.49 12.88 -10.34
N VAL A 58 -6.57 13.67 -9.79
CA VAL A 58 -6.51 15.12 -9.90
C VAL A 58 -5.62 15.48 -11.09
N CYS A 59 -6.17 16.18 -12.08
CA CYS A 59 -5.41 16.70 -13.21
C CYS A 59 -4.40 17.76 -12.72
N GLY A 60 -3.34 18.06 -13.49
CA GLY A 60 -2.30 19.05 -13.13
C GLY A 60 -2.79 20.49 -12.89
N CYS A 61 -4.08 20.77 -13.09
CA CYS A 61 -4.75 22.02 -12.72
C CYS A 61 -5.80 21.83 -11.59
N THR A 62 -5.57 20.86 -10.70
CA THR A 62 -6.30 20.61 -9.44
C THR A 62 -7.80 20.27 -9.56
N HIS A 63 -8.30 19.97 -10.76
CA HIS A 63 -9.71 19.60 -10.99
C HIS A 63 -9.93 18.10 -11.17
N HIS A 64 -11.04 17.59 -10.66
CA HIS A 64 -11.45 16.18 -10.77
C HIS A 64 -11.73 15.75 -12.21
N LEU A 65 -11.60 14.44 -12.46
CA LEU A 65 -11.89 13.82 -13.74
C LEU A 65 -13.30 14.17 -14.31
N ALA A 66 -14.31 14.31 -13.45
CA ALA A 66 -15.68 14.66 -13.81
C ALA A 66 -15.85 16.04 -14.52
N LYS A 67 -14.81 16.88 -14.55
CA LYS A 67 -14.78 18.16 -15.28
C LYS A 67 -14.23 18.07 -16.71
N HIS A 68 -13.90 16.86 -17.18
CA HIS A 68 -13.35 16.61 -18.51
C HIS A 68 -14.40 15.96 -19.43
N ASP A 69 -14.35 16.26 -20.73
CA ASP A 69 -15.12 15.52 -21.74
C ASP A 69 -14.47 14.17 -22.09
N LYS A 70 -15.11 13.43 -23.01
CA LYS A 70 -14.60 12.17 -23.57
C LYS A 70 -13.31 12.33 -24.40
N GLN A 71 -12.94 13.56 -24.76
CA GLN A 71 -11.70 13.88 -25.47
C GLN A 71 -10.58 14.31 -24.49
N GLY A 72 -10.86 14.37 -23.19
CA GLY A 72 -9.94 14.78 -22.14
C GLY A 72 -9.81 16.29 -21.97
N LYS A 73 -10.66 17.12 -22.59
CA LYS A 73 -10.60 18.59 -22.43
C LYS A 73 -11.34 19.02 -21.16
N CYS A 74 -10.71 19.84 -20.34
CA CYS A 74 -11.33 20.38 -19.13
C CYS A 74 -12.27 21.56 -19.42
N HIS A 75 -13.48 21.51 -18.85
CA HIS A 75 -14.50 22.55 -18.97
C HIS A 75 -14.46 23.60 -17.86
N GLU A 76 -13.62 23.44 -16.85
CA GLU A 76 -13.52 24.36 -15.72
C GLU A 76 -12.74 25.65 -16.04
N ARG A 77 -13.05 26.74 -15.34
CA ARG A 77 -12.30 28.01 -15.42
C ARG A 77 -11.22 28.05 -14.34
N VAL A 78 -10.06 28.62 -14.67
CA VAL A 78 -8.91 28.82 -13.78
C VAL A 78 -8.48 30.28 -13.79
N GLU A 79 -7.89 30.74 -12.68
CA GLU A 79 -7.26 32.05 -12.63
C GLU A 79 -5.89 32.00 -13.31
N VAL A 80 -5.69 32.81 -14.35
CA VAL A 80 -4.44 32.88 -15.11
C VAL A 80 -3.87 34.28 -15.00
N ALA A 81 -2.57 34.37 -14.75
CA ALA A 81 -1.85 35.64 -14.68
C ALA A 81 -1.70 36.27 -16.07
N THR A 82 -2.38 37.40 -16.30
CA THR A 82 -2.38 38.11 -17.59
C THR A 82 -1.42 39.30 -17.63
N ALA A 83 -1.07 39.87 -16.48
CA ALA A 83 -0.05 40.92 -16.38
C ALA A 83 1.09 40.47 -15.47
N TRP A 84 2.33 40.77 -15.90
CA TRP A 84 3.56 40.36 -15.22
C TRP A 84 4.45 41.58 -14.95
N ASP A 85 5.17 41.55 -13.84
CA ASP A 85 6.20 42.52 -13.49
C ASP A 85 7.56 42.19 -14.12
N GLU A 86 8.50 43.14 -14.11
CA GLU A 86 9.90 42.93 -14.53
C GLU A 86 10.54 41.73 -13.82
N ASN A 87 10.17 41.52 -12.55
CA ASN A 87 10.61 40.41 -11.70
C ASN A 87 9.85 39.09 -11.95
N LYS A 88 9.11 38.96 -13.07
CA LYS A 88 8.22 37.83 -13.38
C LYS A 88 7.21 37.49 -12.27
N LYS A 89 6.79 38.51 -11.50
CA LYS A 89 5.70 38.37 -10.52
C LYS A 89 4.37 38.71 -11.19
N PRO A 90 3.30 37.91 -11.01
CA PRO A 90 1.99 38.20 -11.57
C PRO A 90 1.37 39.42 -10.87
N LYS A 91 1.01 40.44 -11.66
CA LYS A 91 0.37 41.69 -11.21
C LYS A 91 -1.16 41.65 -11.31
N ARG A 92 -1.71 40.82 -12.22
CA ARG A 92 -3.15 40.68 -12.45
C ARG A 92 -3.47 39.24 -12.86
N TYR A 93 -4.57 38.74 -12.32
CA TYR A 93 -5.19 37.47 -12.70
C TYR A 93 -6.53 37.74 -13.39
N GLU A 94 -6.89 36.88 -14.33
CA GLU A 94 -8.21 36.86 -14.98
C GLU A 94 -8.71 35.41 -15.08
N SER A 95 -10.03 35.22 -15.07
CA SER A 95 -10.58 33.88 -15.29
C SER A 95 -10.45 33.49 -16.76
N ALA A 96 -9.75 32.40 -17.03
CA ALA A 96 -9.58 31.81 -18.35
C ALA A 96 -10.07 30.36 -18.35
N GLN A 97 -10.27 29.78 -19.53
CA GLN A 97 -10.57 28.37 -19.66
C GLN A 97 -9.35 27.53 -19.27
N CYS A 98 -9.52 26.41 -18.56
CA CYS A 98 -8.40 25.50 -18.35
C CYS A 98 -7.96 24.90 -19.69
N ASN A 99 -6.70 25.13 -20.07
CA ASN A 99 -6.07 24.47 -21.22
C ASN A 99 -5.48 23.09 -20.84
N CYS A 100 -5.86 22.57 -19.68
CA CYS A 100 -5.45 21.25 -19.24
C CYS A 100 -6.11 20.14 -20.05
N GLN A 101 -5.30 19.14 -20.41
CA GLN A 101 -5.74 17.85 -20.91
C GLN A 101 -5.74 16.86 -19.75
N GLN A 102 -6.73 15.98 -19.72
CA GLN A 102 -6.82 14.85 -18.81
C GLN A 102 -5.52 14.03 -18.86
N TYR A 103 -5.01 13.64 -17.70
CA TYR A 103 -3.86 12.75 -17.64
C TYR A 103 -4.23 11.37 -18.20
N ILE A 104 -3.66 11.03 -19.36
CA ILE A 104 -3.71 9.70 -19.98
C ILE A 104 -2.33 9.05 -19.80
N GLY A 105 -2.04 8.63 -18.57
CA GLY A 105 -0.88 7.79 -18.28
C GLY A 105 -1.25 6.31 -18.15
N PRO A 106 -0.26 5.43 -17.90
CA PRO A 106 -0.56 4.11 -17.34
C PRO A 106 -1.41 4.31 -16.08
N GLN A 107 -2.41 3.46 -15.89
CA GLN A 107 -3.26 3.52 -14.70
C GLN A 107 -2.36 3.54 -13.45
N PRO A 108 -2.47 4.55 -12.56
CA PRO A 108 -1.59 4.66 -11.40
C PRO A 108 -1.63 3.33 -10.66
N LEU A 109 -0.45 2.72 -10.44
CA LEU A 109 -0.34 1.29 -10.14
C LEU A 109 -1.46 0.87 -9.18
N SER A 110 -2.30 -0.05 -9.63
CA SER A 110 -3.19 -0.75 -8.72
C SER A 110 -2.31 -1.28 -7.59
N ARG A 111 -2.73 -1.10 -6.34
CA ARG A 111 -1.98 -1.63 -5.20
C ARG A 111 -2.00 -3.15 -5.31
N ILE A 112 -1.00 -3.72 -5.97
CA ILE A 112 -0.62 -5.12 -5.81
C ILE A 112 -0.15 -5.18 -4.36
N TYR A 113 -0.97 -5.75 -3.50
CA TYR A 113 -0.58 -6.01 -2.12
C TYR A 113 0.62 -6.96 -2.18
N ALA A 114 1.78 -6.48 -1.73
CA ALA A 114 2.85 -7.37 -1.31
C ALA A 114 2.49 -7.82 0.10
N ASP A 115 2.45 -9.13 0.31
CA ASP A 115 2.25 -9.68 1.65
C ASP A 115 3.34 -9.15 2.61
N ASP A 116 2.95 -8.89 3.86
CA ASP A 116 3.92 -8.47 4.89
C ASP A 116 5.00 -9.53 5.05
N ILE A 117 6.28 -9.14 5.03
CA ILE A 117 7.42 -10.05 5.22
C ILE A 117 7.38 -10.58 6.65
N THR A 118 6.86 -11.79 6.83
CA THR A 118 6.78 -12.48 8.11
C THR A 118 8.09 -13.21 8.44
N ASP A 119 8.24 -13.68 9.67
CA ASP A 119 9.38 -14.54 10.06
C ASP A 119 9.41 -15.90 9.32
N LEU A 120 8.36 -16.26 8.57
CA LEU A 120 8.39 -17.40 7.65
C LEU A 120 9.13 -17.05 6.36
N ASP A 121 8.99 -15.81 5.90
CA ASP A 121 9.60 -15.30 4.67
C ASP A 121 11.10 -15.05 4.86
N THR A 122 11.55 -14.70 6.07
CA THR A 122 12.98 -14.62 6.38
C THR A 122 13.66 -15.99 6.23
N ALA A 123 13.02 -17.08 6.66
CA ALA A 123 13.53 -18.44 6.45
C ALA A 123 13.56 -18.82 4.95
N ILE A 124 12.55 -18.42 4.17
CA ILE A 124 12.53 -18.65 2.72
C ILE A 124 13.63 -17.84 2.02
N LEU A 125 13.80 -16.56 2.37
CA LEU A 125 14.88 -15.70 1.87
C LEU A 125 16.25 -16.28 2.22
N ASP A 126 16.45 -16.77 3.43
CA ASP A 126 17.66 -17.46 3.87
C ASP A 126 17.97 -18.70 3.02
N THR A 127 16.94 -19.49 2.66
CA THR A 127 17.12 -20.63 1.74
C THR A 127 17.45 -20.20 0.31
N GLN A 128 16.87 -19.10 -0.19
CA GLN A 128 17.19 -18.58 -1.53
C GLN A 128 18.58 -17.95 -1.58
N LEU A 129 19.00 -17.25 -0.53
CA LEU A 129 20.37 -16.73 -0.37
C LEU A 129 21.38 -17.89 -0.36
N LYS A 130 21.17 -18.92 0.48
CA LYS A 130 22.01 -20.14 0.49
C LYS A 130 21.99 -20.92 -0.84
N ALA A 131 20.91 -20.85 -1.61
CA ALA A 131 20.83 -21.46 -2.94
C ALA A 131 21.55 -20.64 -4.03
N THR A 132 21.72 -19.33 -3.82
CA THR A 132 22.44 -18.41 -4.72
C THR A 132 23.90 -18.17 -4.30
N GLU A 133 24.30 -18.59 -3.09
CA GLU A 133 25.71 -18.62 -2.67
C GLU A 133 26.55 -19.51 -3.61
N PRO A 134 27.68 -19.00 -4.15
CA PRO A 134 28.52 -19.77 -5.07
C PRO A 134 29.19 -20.94 -4.33
N LYS A 135 28.93 -22.17 -4.80
CA LYS A 135 29.53 -23.39 -4.23
C LYS A 135 31.05 -23.26 -4.12
N LYS A 136 31.56 -23.47 -2.90
CA LYS A 136 32.98 -23.38 -2.55
C LYS A 136 33.85 -24.19 -3.54
N PRO A 137 35.01 -23.68 -4.00
CA PRO A 137 35.77 -24.28 -5.11
C PRO A 137 36.11 -25.77 -4.98
N THR A 138 36.23 -26.28 -3.75
CA THR A 138 36.47 -27.69 -3.44
C THR A 138 35.34 -28.61 -3.91
N GLU A 139 34.08 -28.19 -3.75
CA GLU A 139 32.89 -28.97 -4.17
C GLU A 139 32.77 -29.00 -5.70
N LEU A 140 33.14 -27.91 -6.37
CA LEU A 140 33.11 -27.82 -7.84
C LEU A 140 34.11 -28.80 -8.48
N ARG A 141 35.32 -28.93 -7.90
CA ARG A 141 36.31 -29.94 -8.31
C ARG A 141 35.76 -31.36 -8.13
N LYS A 142 35.20 -31.67 -6.95
CA LYS A 142 34.66 -33.01 -6.64
C LYS A 142 33.53 -33.43 -7.59
N ALA A 143 32.63 -32.51 -7.93
CA ALA A 143 31.58 -32.74 -8.91
C ALA A 143 32.12 -32.90 -10.35
N THR A 144 33.22 -32.22 -10.70
CA THR A 144 33.84 -32.32 -12.03
C THR A 144 34.57 -33.65 -12.20
N GLU A 145 35.29 -34.12 -11.18
CA GLU A 145 35.95 -35.44 -11.16
C GLU A 145 34.92 -36.58 -11.36
N LEU A 146 33.83 -36.56 -10.59
CA LEU A 146 32.73 -37.54 -10.72
C LEU A 146 32.10 -37.55 -12.11
N ARG A 147 31.98 -36.39 -12.75
CA ARG A 147 31.37 -36.29 -14.09
C ARG A 147 32.33 -36.77 -15.19
N LYS A 148 33.64 -36.53 -15.02
CA LYS A 148 34.68 -36.93 -15.97
C LYS A 148 34.91 -38.45 -16.00
N ALA A 149 34.67 -39.13 -14.88
CA ALA A 149 34.68 -40.59 -14.79
C ALA A 149 33.51 -41.31 -15.49
N SER A 150 32.48 -40.57 -15.93
CA SER A 150 31.27 -41.14 -16.58
C SER A 150 31.18 -40.86 -18.09
N THR A 151 32.20 -40.27 -18.70
CA THR A 151 32.15 -39.85 -20.13
C THR A 151 33.42 -40.24 -20.90
N GLU A 152 33.66 -41.55 -21.04
CA GLU A 152 34.39 -42.10 -22.20
C GLU A 152 33.36 -42.63 -23.21
N PRO A 153 33.34 -42.16 -24.48
CA PRO A 153 32.32 -42.53 -25.44
C PRO A 153 32.70 -43.78 -26.25
N THR A 154 31.77 -44.74 -26.34
CA THR A 154 31.83 -45.80 -27.36
C THR A 154 31.09 -45.33 -28.62
N GLU A 155 31.67 -45.61 -29.80
CA GLU A 155 31.28 -45.06 -31.10
C GLU A 155 30.35 -46.00 -31.91
N ALA A 156 29.29 -45.45 -32.54
CA ALA A 156 28.57 -45.91 -33.76
C ALA A 156 27.22 -45.15 -33.89
N THR A 157 26.94 -44.38 -34.96
CA THR A 157 26.19 -44.78 -36.21
C THR A 157 24.67 -44.93 -35.94
N GLU A 158 23.71 -44.26 -36.62
CA GLU A 158 23.47 -44.20 -38.08
C GLU A 158 22.58 -43.00 -38.54
N GLN A 159 22.14 -42.98 -39.81
CA GLN A 159 21.62 -41.82 -40.60
C GLN A 159 20.07 -41.65 -40.67
N PRO A 160 19.53 -40.52 -41.22
CA PRO A 160 18.10 -40.14 -41.16
C PRO A 160 17.31 -40.26 -42.48
N THR A 161 15.97 -40.22 -42.41
CA THR A 161 15.06 -40.09 -43.58
C THR A 161 13.79 -39.26 -43.28
N GLU A 162 13.49 -38.25 -44.11
CA GLU A 162 12.14 -37.63 -44.24
C GLU A 162 11.19 -38.53 -45.09
N PRO A 163 9.89 -38.19 -45.23
CA PRO A 163 9.49 -37.46 -46.45
C PRO A 163 8.32 -36.45 -46.36
N LYS A 164 8.16 -35.68 -47.45
CA LYS A 164 7.19 -34.58 -47.72
C LYS A 164 5.74 -34.99 -48.02
N SER A 165 4.80 -34.04 -47.84
CA SER A 165 3.72 -33.59 -48.78
C SER A 165 2.59 -32.90 -47.98
N GLY A 166 1.74 -31.99 -48.49
CA GLY A 166 1.61 -31.29 -49.78
C GLY A 166 0.46 -30.24 -49.66
N GLY A 167 0.43 -29.20 -50.53
CA GLY A 167 -0.64 -28.17 -50.52
C GLY A 167 -1.98 -28.63 -51.11
N PRO A 168 -2.98 -27.73 -51.33
CA PRO A 168 -2.76 -26.55 -52.16
C PRO A 168 -3.46 -25.23 -51.73
N ARG A 169 -3.22 -24.22 -52.56
CA ARG A 169 -3.60 -22.80 -52.51
C ARG A 169 -4.95 -22.55 -53.18
N MET A 170 -5.74 -21.61 -52.66
CA MET A 170 -6.96 -21.08 -53.31
C MET A 170 -6.80 -19.58 -53.60
N GLU A 171 -7.44 -19.16 -54.69
CA GLU A 171 -7.25 -17.90 -55.41
C GLU A 171 -8.53 -17.80 -56.32
N LYS A 172 -9.21 -16.68 -56.60
CA LYS A 172 -8.79 -15.28 -56.83
C LYS A 172 -10.03 -14.32 -56.78
N ASP A 173 -9.80 -13.00 -56.64
CA ASP A 173 -10.61 -11.85 -57.12
C ASP A 173 -12.10 -11.61 -56.74
N GLY A 174 -12.51 -10.33 -56.70
CA GLY A 174 -13.91 -9.87 -56.82
C GLY A 174 -14.27 -8.53 -56.15
N ASP A 175 -14.26 -7.43 -56.94
CA ASP A 175 -14.75 -6.04 -56.69
C ASP A 175 -14.45 -5.33 -55.34
#